data_AF-A0A8E0UZL8-F1
#
_entry.id   AF-A0A8E0UZL8-F1
#
_cell.length_a   1.000
_cell.length_b   1.000
_cell.length_c   1.000
_cell.angle_alpha   90.00
_cell.angle_beta   90.00
_cell.angle_gamma   90.00
#
_symmetry.space_group_name_H-M   'P 1'
#
loop_
_entity.id
_entity.type
_entity.pdbx_description
1 polymer ?
#
loop_
_entity_poly.entity_id
_entity_poly.type
_entity_poly.pdbx_seq_one_letter_code
_entity_poly.pdbx_strand_id
1 'polypeptide(L)'
;MLSFFNWGPSPSPTTDSKSTSSAPSQPDSISGSTGPQPQPQPTQLQPQKHLTNLKLLFGGVTFFTLSLLITRRAFSKRVIASTPPYWTSSVYHRPPVNGAGDAFEALSLATLNVCSFAMMATGGVLYALDINSVEDMRRYVKKEMGTGTVRDEEVEREVEEWVTKVLGEKFGVELKKEKEETANAEKKGE
;
A
#
# COMPACT_ATOMS: atom_id res chain seq x y z
N MET A 1 10.19 -14.15 42.33
CA MET A 1 11.36 -13.43 41.76
C MET A 1 11.25 -13.61 40.24
N LEU A 2 11.02 -12.63 39.38
CA LEU A 2 11.13 -11.17 39.44
C LEU A 2 10.02 -10.57 38.55
N SER A 3 9.43 -9.49 39.03
CA SER A 3 8.35 -8.72 38.40
C SER A 3 8.93 -7.66 37.47
N PHE A 4 8.47 -7.59 36.21
CA PHE A 4 8.78 -6.46 35.31
C PHE A 4 7.55 -6.05 34.50
N PHE A 5 6.59 -5.42 35.18
CA PHE A 5 5.59 -4.57 34.54
C PHE A 5 5.41 -3.36 35.47
N ASN A 6 6.11 -2.27 35.17
CA ASN A 6 5.88 -0.96 35.77
C ASN A 6 5.99 0.09 34.67
N TRP A 7 4.84 0.46 34.11
CA TRP A 7 4.69 1.59 33.21
C TRP A 7 3.56 2.45 33.75
N GLY A 8 3.91 3.59 34.34
CA GLY A 8 2.99 4.63 34.79
C GLY A 8 3.47 6.00 34.29
N PRO A 9 2.58 6.96 33.99
CA PRO A 9 2.93 8.26 33.45
C PRO A 9 3.03 9.37 34.54
N SER A 10 3.46 10.57 34.09
CA SER A 10 3.27 11.92 34.71
C SER A 10 4.52 12.54 35.36
N PRO A 11 4.58 13.86 35.65
CA PRO A 11 4.32 15.06 34.83
C PRO A 11 5.50 16.08 34.84
N SER A 12 5.36 17.15 34.06
CA SER A 12 6.18 18.37 34.02
C SER A 12 6.19 19.21 35.31
N PRO A 13 7.22 20.05 35.52
CA PRO A 13 7.07 21.29 36.29
C PRO A 13 7.34 22.56 35.46
N THR A 14 6.40 23.49 35.59
CA THR A 14 6.48 24.92 35.25
C THR A 14 7.34 25.65 36.28
N THR A 15 8.12 26.67 35.90
CA THR A 15 8.48 27.77 36.81
C THR A 15 8.73 29.05 36.00
N ASP A 16 7.87 30.03 36.27
CA ASP A 16 7.97 31.45 35.97
C ASP A 16 9.33 32.07 36.35
N SER A 17 9.80 33.04 35.58
CA SER A 17 10.55 34.19 36.09
C SER A 17 10.50 35.36 35.12
N LYS A 18 9.55 36.26 35.41
CA LYS A 18 9.51 37.66 35.00
C LYS A 18 10.73 38.40 35.56
N SER A 19 11.48 39.12 34.71
CA SER A 19 12.27 40.27 35.16
C SER A 19 12.47 41.27 34.02
N THR A 20 11.82 42.42 34.21
CA THR A 20 11.98 43.70 33.50
C THR A 20 13.31 44.34 33.88
N SER A 21 14.05 44.93 32.94
CA SER A 21 14.96 46.04 33.25
C SER A 21 15.32 46.91 32.03
N SER A 22 14.80 48.14 32.09
CA SER A 22 15.26 49.45 31.57
C SER A 22 16.20 49.59 30.34
N ALA A 23 15.73 50.42 29.39
CA ALA A 23 16.48 51.34 28.49
C ALA A 23 17.30 52.38 29.30
N PRO A 24 18.15 53.31 28.73
CA PRO A 24 18.19 53.81 27.33
C PRO A 24 19.61 54.09 26.76
N SER A 25 19.71 54.34 25.44
CA SER A 25 20.38 55.50 24.81
C SER A 25 20.54 55.34 23.30
N GLN A 26 19.92 56.27 22.57
CA GLN A 26 20.11 56.63 21.15
C GLN A 26 21.52 57.27 20.94
N PRO A 27 22.07 57.45 19.71
CA PRO A 27 21.39 58.18 18.63
C PRO A 27 21.60 57.68 17.20
N ASP A 28 20.79 58.30 16.35
CA ASP A 28 20.62 58.16 14.91
C ASP A 28 21.91 58.11 14.08
N SER A 29 21.85 57.32 13.01
CA SER A 29 22.53 57.61 11.74
C SER A 29 21.75 56.95 10.60
N ILE A 30 21.03 57.79 9.87
CA ILE A 30 20.38 57.45 8.60
C ILE A 30 21.44 57.60 7.51
N SER A 31 21.72 56.54 6.75
CA SER A 31 22.38 56.66 5.44
C SER A 31 22.15 55.42 4.57
N GLY A 32 21.46 55.63 3.43
CA GLY A 32 21.92 55.21 2.12
C GLY A 32 21.81 53.72 1.72
N SER A 33 20.89 53.47 0.79
CA SER A 33 20.81 52.37 -0.18
C SER A 33 22.07 51.51 -0.40
N THR A 34 21.92 50.19 -0.55
CA THR A 34 21.94 49.45 -1.84
C THR A 34 22.03 47.94 -1.59
N GLY A 35 21.12 47.16 -2.20
CA GLY A 35 21.28 45.70 -2.41
C GLY A 35 20.18 44.84 -1.80
N PRO A 36 19.41 44.06 -2.59
CA PRO A 36 18.61 42.97 -2.04
C PRO A 36 19.55 41.93 -1.43
N GLN A 37 19.44 41.71 -0.13
CA GLN A 37 20.08 40.58 0.52
C GLN A 37 19.63 39.28 -0.17
N PRO A 38 20.55 38.38 -0.54
CA PRO A 38 20.19 37.00 -0.82
C PRO A 38 19.65 36.43 0.49
N GLN A 39 18.33 36.27 0.55
CA GLN A 39 17.68 35.50 1.59
C GLN A 39 18.38 34.14 1.67
N PRO A 40 18.89 33.71 2.83
CA PRO A 40 19.44 32.37 2.97
C PRO A 40 18.30 31.41 2.66
N GLN A 41 18.37 30.76 1.49
CA GLN A 41 17.50 29.63 1.19
C GLN A 41 17.68 28.66 2.35
N PRO A 42 16.61 28.26 3.06
CA PRO A 42 16.72 27.17 3.99
C PRO A 42 17.25 26.00 3.16
N THR A 43 18.47 25.55 3.50
CA THR A 43 19.03 24.31 2.99
C THR A 43 17.92 23.29 3.16
N GLN A 44 17.31 22.87 2.05
CA GLN A 44 16.29 21.82 2.03
C GLN A 44 16.99 20.61 2.61
N LEU A 45 16.83 20.41 3.93
CA LEU A 45 17.25 19.23 4.63
C LEU A 45 16.60 18.09 3.87
N GLN A 46 17.42 17.36 3.12
CA GLN A 46 16.99 16.19 2.38
C GLN A 46 16.09 15.39 3.32
N PRO A 47 14.81 15.16 2.97
CA PRO A 47 13.93 14.41 3.83
C PRO A 47 14.62 13.07 4.12
N GLN A 48 14.90 12.79 5.39
CA GLN A 48 15.36 11.48 5.83
C GLN A 48 14.34 10.47 5.31
N LYS A 49 14.71 9.74 4.25
CA LYS A 49 13.83 8.75 3.62
C LYS A 49 13.63 7.63 4.61
N HIS A 50 12.51 7.68 5.32
CA HIS A 50 12.13 6.66 6.29
C HIS A 50 11.73 5.41 5.51
N LEU A 51 12.52 4.34 5.62
CA LEU A 51 12.36 3.08 4.87
C LEU A 51 11.21 2.21 5.40
N THR A 52 10.04 2.78 5.65
CA THR A 52 8.88 2.05 6.19
C THR A 52 8.33 1.00 5.23
N ASN A 53 8.41 1.25 3.93
CA ASN A 53 7.92 0.34 2.89
C ASN A 53 8.65 -1.00 2.87
N LEU A 54 9.93 -1.01 3.24
CA LEU A 54 10.72 -2.23 3.32
C LEU A 54 10.17 -3.19 4.38
N LYS A 55 9.66 -2.69 5.50
CA LYS A 55 9.07 -3.53 6.56
C LYS A 55 7.80 -4.21 6.09
N LEU A 56 6.94 -3.49 5.37
CA LEU A 56 5.71 -4.04 4.80
C LEU A 56 6.01 -5.04 3.67
N LEU A 57 6.98 -4.72 2.81
CA LEU A 57 7.44 -5.63 1.74
C LEU A 57 8.02 -6.93 2.33
N PHE A 58 8.96 -6.83 3.28
CA PHE A 58 9.52 -8.00 3.95
C PHE A 58 8.44 -8.79 4.69
N GLY A 59 7.49 -8.12 5.34
CA GLY A 59 6.33 -8.77 5.95
C GLY A 59 5.52 -9.58 4.94
N GLY A 60 5.18 -8.98 3.79
CA GLY A 60 4.46 -9.66 2.72
C GLY A 60 5.23 -10.83 2.10
N VAL A 61 6.52 -10.64 1.80
CA VAL A 61 7.38 -11.68 1.21
C VAL A 61 7.60 -12.84 2.18
N THR A 62 7.87 -12.56 3.45
CA THR A 62 8.04 -13.61 4.47
C THR A 62 6.74 -14.38 4.71
N PHE A 63 5.61 -13.69 4.76
CA PHE A 63 4.31 -14.33 4.89
C PHE A 63 3.95 -15.18 3.65
N PHE A 64 4.20 -14.68 2.45
CA PHE A 64 3.97 -15.40 1.19
C PHE A 64 4.84 -16.64 1.06
N THR A 65 6.13 -16.53 1.36
CA THR A 65 7.05 -17.68 1.34
C THR A 65 6.63 -18.75 2.36
N LEU A 66 6.23 -18.35 3.57
CA LEU A 66 5.71 -19.28 4.58
C LEU A 66 4.41 -19.95 4.10
N SER A 67 3.49 -19.20 3.47
CA SER A 67 2.25 -19.74 2.88
C SER A 67 2.53 -20.78 1.79
N LEU A 68 3.50 -20.50 0.91
CA LEU A 68 3.93 -21.45 -0.13
C LEU A 68 4.57 -22.71 0.47
N LEU A 69 5.35 -22.60 1.55
CA LEU A 69 5.93 -23.76 2.22
C LEU A 69 4.85 -24.65 2.85
N ILE A 70 3.83 -24.05 3.48
CA ILE A 70 2.69 -24.78 4.03
C ILE A 70 1.92 -25.49 2.92
N THR A 71 1.63 -24.78 1.82
CA THR A 71 0.95 -25.34 0.66
C THR A 71 1.74 -26.50 0.05
N ARG A 72 3.05 -26.32 -0.15
CA ARG A 72 3.93 -27.36 -0.70
C ARG A 72 3.96 -28.59 0.21
N ARG A 73 4.03 -28.40 1.53
CA ARG A 73 3.99 -29.49 2.51
C ARG A 73 2.65 -30.24 2.46
N ALA A 74 1.52 -29.52 2.45
CA ALA A 74 0.18 -30.12 2.38
C ALA A 74 -0.02 -30.90 1.07
N PHE A 75 0.34 -30.29 -0.06
CA PHE A 75 0.23 -30.91 -1.38
C PHE A 75 1.13 -32.14 -1.53
N SER A 76 2.38 -32.08 -1.05
CA SER A 76 3.31 -33.21 -1.14
C SER A 76 2.78 -34.45 -0.40
N LYS A 77 2.14 -34.27 0.77
CA LYS A 77 1.50 -35.38 1.50
C LYS A 77 0.40 -36.04 0.68
N ARG A 78 -0.41 -35.25 -0.03
CA ARG A 78 -1.47 -35.74 -0.91
C ARG A 78 -0.90 -36.49 -2.10
N VAL A 79 0.10 -35.94 -2.78
CA VAL A 79 0.75 -36.56 -3.93
C VAL A 79 1.35 -37.91 -3.57
N ILE A 80 2.06 -37.99 -2.43
CA ILE A 80 2.63 -39.26 -1.95
C ILE A 80 1.53 -40.28 -1.65
N ALA A 81 0.44 -39.88 -0.99
CA ALA A 81 -0.69 -40.76 -0.72
C ALA A 81 -1.43 -41.23 -1.99
N SER A 82 -1.48 -40.39 -3.02
CA SER A 82 -2.09 -40.72 -4.32
C SER A 82 -1.20 -41.56 -5.23
N THR A 83 0.10 -41.69 -4.92
CA THR A 83 1.03 -42.47 -5.74
C THR A 83 0.93 -43.96 -5.39
N PRO A 84 0.53 -44.85 -6.32
CA PRO A 84 0.44 -46.27 -6.05
C PRO A 84 1.84 -46.90 -5.85
N PRO A 85 2.02 -47.84 -4.89
CA PRO A 85 3.23 -48.66 -4.80
C PRO A 85 3.45 -49.55 -6.04
N TYR A 86 4.69 -49.99 -6.27
CA TYR A 86 5.17 -50.65 -7.51
C TYR A 86 4.37 -51.87 -8.02
N TRP A 87 3.55 -52.50 -7.18
CA TRP A 87 2.76 -53.68 -7.55
C TRP A 87 1.26 -53.52 -7.36
N THR A 88 0.77 -52.30 -7.12
CA THR A 88 -0.68 -52.04 -7.15
C THR A 88 -1.07 -51.41 -8.49
N SER A 89 -2.10 -51.96 -9.12
CA SER A 89 -2.67 -51.35 -10.32
C SER A 89 -3.39 -50.05 -9.94
N SER A 90 -3.22 -49.01 -10.77
CA SER A 90 -3.83 -47.68 -10.57
C SER A 90 -5.35 -47.72 -10.40
N VAL A 91 -6.01 -48.77 -10.88
CA VAL A 91 -7.47 -48.96 -10.79
C VAL A 91 -7.92 -49.31 -9.36
N TYR A 92 -7.05 -49.99 -8.60
CA TYR A 92 -7.34 -50.47 -7.24
C TYR A 92 -6.76 -49.58 -6.15
N HIS A 93 -5.85 -48.65 -6.48
CA HIS A 93 -5.33 -47.67 -5.53
C HIS A 93 -6.30 -46.50 -5.37
N ARG A 94 -7.13 -46.55 -4.31
CA ARG A 94 -8.06 -45.48 -3.97
C ARG A 94 -7.77 -44.98 -2.55
N PRO A 95 -6.94 -43.93 -2.39
CA PRO A 95 -6.73 -43.35 -1.07
C PRO A 95 -8.07 -42.86 -0.51
N PRO A 96 -8.33 -43.03 0.80
CA PRO A 96 -9.55 -42.53 1.41
C PRO A 96 -9.59 -41.00 1.30
N VAL A 97 -10.72 -40.48 0.80
CA VAL A 97 -10.95 -39.03 0.64
C VAL A 97 -12.05 -38.60 1.59
N ASN A 98 -11.88 -37.44 2.23
CA ASN A 98 -12.92 -36.81 3.02
C ASN A 98 -13.36 -35.54 2.30
N GLY A 99 -14.43 -35.61 1.50
CA GLY A 99 -14.83 -34.50 0.63
C GLY A 99 -14.97 -33.15 1.34
N ALA A 100 -15.57 -33.13 2.53
CA ALA A 100 -15.75 -31.90 3.29
C ALA A 100 -14.43 -31.39 3.92
N GLY A 101 -13.63 -32.28 4.50
CA GLY A 101 -12.34 -31.91 5.09
C GLY A 101 -11.32 -31.45 4.05
N ASP A 102 -11.30 -32.12 2.90
CA ASP A 102 -10.43 -31.83 1.76
C ASP A 102 -10.80 -30.48 1.13
N ALA A 103 -12.09 -30.19 1.00
CA ALA A 103 -12.56 -28.91 0.49
C ALA A 103 -12.19 -27.74 1.42
N PHE A 104 -12.33 -27.93 2.74
CA PHE A 104 -11.95 -26.89 3.71
C PHE A 104 -10.44 -26.64 3.75
N GLU A 105 -9.63 -27.70 3.67
CA GLU A 105 -8.17 -27.59 3.53
C GLU A 105 -7.81 -26.86 2.23
N ALA A 106 -8.43 -27.21 1.11
CA ALA A 106 -8.19 -26.55 -0.17
C ALA A 106 -8.60 -25.08 -0.17
N LEU A 107 -9.76 -24.75 0.42
CA LEU A 107 -10.25 -23.38 0.55
C LEU A 107 -9.29 -22.53 1.38
N SER A 108 -8.86 -23.02 2.54
CA SER A 108 -7.95 -22.29 3.42
C SER A 108 -6.55 -22.13 2.81
N LEU A 109 -6.04 -23.15 2.11
CA LEU A 109 -4.78 -23.03 1.36
C LEU A 109 -4.89 -22.02 0.21
N ALA A 110 -6.01 -21.99 -0.49
CA ALA A 110 -6.25 -21.04 -1.57
C ALA A 110 -6.33 -19.60 -1.05
N THR A 111 -7.11 -19.36 0.01
CA THR A 111 -7.30 -18.01 0.58
C THR A 111 -6.00 -17.46 1.16
N LEU A 112 -5.20 -18.30 1.83
CA LEU A 112 -3.89 -17.90 2.35
C LEU A 112 -2.93 -17.50 1.22
N ASN A 113 -2.90 -18.27 0.12
CA ASN A 113 -2.02 -17.94 -1.02
C ASN A 113 -2.44 -16.66 -1.75
N VAL A 114 -3.74 -16.43 -1.96
CA VAL A 114 -4.24 -15.20 -2.58
C VAL A 114 -4.04 -13.99 -1.67
N CYS A 115 -4.37 -14.13 -0.38
CA CYS A 115 -4.21 -13.06 0.60
C CYS A 115 -2.73 -12.68 0.78
N SER A 116 -1.85 -13.67 0.87
CA SER A 116 -0.40 -13.42 0.98
C SER A 116 0.19 -12.82 -0.29
N PHE A 117 -0.25 -13.26 -1.47
CA PHE A 117 0.12 -12.61 -2.73
C PHE A 117 -0.35 -11.15 -2.77
N ALA A 118 -1.57 -10.86 -2.34
CA ALA A 118 -2.08 -9.49 -2.27
C ALA A 118 -1.24 -8.61 -1.34
N MET A 119 -0.86 -9.11 -0.16
CA MET A 119 0.02 -8.39 0.76
C MET A 119 1.42 -8.15 0.16
N MET A 120 2.01 -9.18 -0.46
CA MET A 120 3.30 -9.06 -1.13
C MET A 120 3.25 -8.07 -2.30
N ALA A 121 2.23 -8.17 -3.16
CA ALA A 121 2.02 -7.28 -4.29
C ALA A 121 1.82 -5.83 -3.84
N THR A 122 0.97 -5.61 -2.83
CA THR A 122 0.75 -4.27 -2.25
C THR A 122 2.06 -3.71 -1.67
N GLY A 123 2.80 -4.50 -0.91
CA GLY A 123 4.12 -4.11 -0.41
C GLY A 123 5.13 -3.80 -1.53
N GLY A 124 5.08 -4.58 -2.62
CA GLY A 124 5.91 -4.39 -3.81
C GLY A 124 5.61 -3.10 -4.57
N VAL A 125 4.32 -2.79 -4.76
CA VAL A 125 3.87 -1.54 -5.39
C VAL A 125 4.29 -0.34 -4.56
N LEU A 126 4.08 -0.37 -3.24
CA LEU A 126 4.48 0.71 -2.34
C LEU A 126 5.99 0.92 -2.32
N TYR A 127 6.77 -0.16 -2.38
CA TYR A 127 8.23 -0.09 -2.49
C TYR A 127 8.68 0.48 -3.83
N ALA A 128 8.09 0.02 -4.95
CA ALA A 128 8.48 0.47 -6.30
C ALA A 128 8.18 1.95 -6.55
N LEU A 129 7.08 2.48 -5.98
CA LEU A 129 6.68 3.87 -6.11
C LEU A 129 7.29 4.80 -5.03
N ASP A 130 8.10 4.26 -4.11
CA ASP A 130 8.68 4.97 -2.95
C ASP A 130 7.63 5.72 -2.09
N ILE A 131 6.42 5.16 -1.97
CA ILE A 131 5.28 5.77 -1.25
C ILE A 131 5.34 5.35 0.22
N ASN A 132 5.85 6.20 1.12
CA ASN A 132 5.95 5.86 2.55
C ASN A 132 4.78 6.40 3.39
N SER A 133 4.02 7.36 2.85
CA SER A 133 2.89 8.01 3.52
C SER A 133 1.74 8.31 2.56
N VAL A 134 0.57 8.61 3.13
CA VAL A 134 -0.61 9.10 2.39
C VAL A 134 -0.29 10.41 1.65
N GLU A 135 0.59 11.25 2.20
CA GLU A 135 1.01 12.48 1.54
C GLU A 135 1.86 12.20 0.29
N ASP A 136 2.70 11.17 0.31
CA ASP A 136 3.48 10.73 -0.85
C ASP A 136 2.57 10.18 -1.94
N MET A 137 1.54 9.41 -1.56
CA MET A 137 0.52 8.93 -2.48
C MET A 137 -0.23 10.10 -3.13
N ARG A 138 -0.64 11.10 -2.35
CA ARG A 138 -1.33 12.29 -2.88
C ARG A 138 -0.43 13.09 -3.83
N ARG A 139 0.86 13.24 -3.50
CA ARG A 139 1.85 13.89 -4.37
C ARG A 139 2.08 13.10 -5.65
N TYR A 140 2.16 11.77 -5.55
CA TYR A 140 2.31 10.89 -6.70
C TYR A 140 1.10 11.01 -7.64
N VAL A 141 -0.12 10.91 -7.11
CA VAL A 141 -1.36 11.07 -7.89
C VAL A 141 -1.43 12.45 -8.54
N LYS A 142 -1.14 13.53 -7.81
CA LYS A 142 -1.12 14.89 -8.38
C LYS A 142 -0.04 15.08 -9.45
N LYS A 143 1.11 14.43 -9.29
CA LYS A 143 2.21 14.49 -10.25
C LYS A 143 1.87 13.71 -11.52
N GLU A 144 1.31 12.51 -11.37
CA GLU A 144 0.88 11.69 -12.49
C GLU A 144 -0.32 12.30 -13.21
N MET A 145 -1.30 12.86 -12.50
CA MET A 145 -2.52 13.46 -13.06
C MET A 145 -2.29 14.88 -13.65
N GLY A 146 -1.08 15.17 -14.14
CA GLY A 146 -0.74 16.47 -14.74
C GLY A 146 -1.78 16.97 -15.75
N THR A 147 -1.95 18.29 -15.83
CA THR A 147 -2.93 19.04 -16.64
C THR A 147 -3.08 18.48 -18.06
N GLY A 148 -4.10 17.66 -18.33
CA GLY A 148 -4.33 17.17 -19.69
C GLY A 148 -5.40 16.09 -19.81
N THR A 149 -6.58 16.52 -20.24
CA THR A 149 -7.76 15.73 -20.64
C THR A 149 -7.49 14.66 -21.71
N VAL A 150 -6.36 14.73 -22.42
CA VAL A 150 -6.04 13.87 -23.58
C VAL A 150 -5.61 12.46 -23.18
N ARG A 151 -5.08 12.25 -21.96
CA ARG A 151 -4.71 10.89 -21.50
C ARG A 151 -5.89 10.14 -20.88
N ASP A 152 -6.94 10.85 -20.47
CA ASP A 152 -8.09 10.21 -19.83
C ASP A 152 -8.87 9.35 -20.83
N GLU A 153 -9.13 9.85 -22.04
CA GLU A 153 -9.93 9.10 -23.03
C GLU A 153 -9.30 7.76 -23.47
N GLU A 154 -7.98 7.74 -23.68
CA GLU A 154 -7.26 6.50 -24.07
C GLU A 154 -7.21 5.51 -22.90
N VAL A 155 -6.89 5.99 -21.69
CA VAL A 155 -6.84 5.15 -20.49
C VAL A 155 -8.23 4.60 -20.16
N GLU A 156 -9.28 5.40 -20.29
CA GLU A 156 -10.66 4.96 -20.10
C GLU A 156 -11.06 3.85 -21.09
N ARG A 157 -10.64 3.97 -22.36
CA ARG A 157 -10.89 2.95 -23.37
C ARG A 157 -10.14 1.65 -23.05
N GLU A 158 -8.86 1.74 -22.69
CA GLU A 158 -8.07 0.58 -22.28
C GLU A 158 -8.67 -0.11 -21.04
N VAL A 159 -9.16 0.67 -20.07
CA VAL A 159 -9.86 0.16 -18.87
C VAL A 159 -11.13 -0.57 -19.27
N GLU A 160 -11.94 -0.01 -20.16
CA GLU A 160 -13.17 -0.65 -20.63
C GLU A 160 -12.92 -1.95 -21.38
N GLU A 161 -11.93 -1.98 -22.29
CA GLU A 161 -11.54 -3.19 -23.02
C GLU A 161 -11.03 -4.26 -22.03
N TRP A 162 -10.28 -3.86 -21.01
CA TRP A 162 -9.82 -4.74 -19.95
C TRP A 162 -10.97 -5.29 -19.09
N VAL A 163 -11.89 -4.42 -18.63
CA VAL A 163 -13.07 -4.84 -17.84
C VAL A 163 -13.93 -5.81 -18.65
N THR A 164 -14.18 -5.51 -19.91
CA THR A 164 -14.94 -6.37 -20.83
C THR A 164 -14.28 -7.74 -20.97
N LYS A 165 -12.95 -7.77 -21.07
CA LYS A 165 -12.16 -9.01 -21.18
C LYS A 165 -12.16 -9.85 -19.90
N VAL A 166 -12.20 -9.21 -18.72
CA VAL A 166 -12.06 -9.90 -17.42
C VAL A 166 -13.42 -10.21 -16.76
N LEU A 167 -14.33 -9.25 -16.70
CA LEU A 167 -15.66 -9.37 -16.07
C LEU A 167 -16.75 -9.78 -17.08
N GLY A 168 -16.48 -9.68 -18.37
CA GLY A 168 -17.39 -10.04 -19.45
C GLY A 168 -18.18 -8.87 -20.01
N GLU A 169 -18.83 -9.12 -21.14
CA GLU A 169 -19.48 -8.09 -21.98
C GLU A 169 -20.59 -7.31 -21.26
N LYS A 170 -21.32 -7.97 -20.35
CA LYS A 170 -22.37 -7.35 -19.52
C LYS A 170 -21.85 -6.16 -18.71
N PHE A 171 -20.72 -6.34 -18.02
CA PHE A 171 -20.15 -5.31 -17.16
C PHE A 171 -19.47 -4.20 -17.98
N GLY A 172 -18.88 -4.54 -19.13
CA GLY A 172 -18.37 -3.53 -20.06
C GLY A 172 -19.49 -2.60 -20.58
N VAL A 173 -20.67 -3.16 -20.88
CA VAL A 173 -21.84 -2.38 -21.32
C VAL A 173 -22.43 -1.54 -20.18
N GLU A 174 -22.43 -2.03 -18.95
CA GLU A 174 -22.87 -1.25 -17.79
C GLU A 174 -21.94 -0.06 -17.51
N LEU A 175 -20.63 -0.25 -17.63
CA LEU A 175 -19.63 0.80 -17.42
C LEU A 175 -19.72 1.89 -18.51
N LYS A 176 -19.96 1.50 -19.77
CA LYS A 176 -20.30 2.43 -20.88
C LYS A 176 -21.51 3.29 -20.55
N LYS A 177 -22.57 2.64 -20.07
CA LYS A 177 -23.84 3.30 -19.78
C LYS A 177 -23.69 4.32 -18.64
N GLU A 178 -22.97 3.99 -17.58
CA GLU A 178 -22.68 4.91 -16.47
C GLU A 178 -21.84 6.12 -16.94
N LYS A 179 -20.86 5.89 -17.83
CA LYS A 179 -20.08 6.97 -18.45
C LYS A 179 -20.93 7.90 -19.33
N GLU A 180 -21.85 7.34 -20.12
CA GLU A 180 -22.78 8.13 -20.94
C GLU A 180 -23.78 8.93 -20.08
N GLU A 181 -24.25 8.34 -18.96
CA GLU A 181 -25.14 9.01 -18.01
C GLU A 181 -24.45 10.17 -17.28
N THR A 182 -23.20 9.98 -16.85
CA THR A 182 -22.39 11.04 -16.21
C THR A 182 -22.05 12.17 -17.19
N ALA A 183 -21.67 11.85 -18.43
CA ALA A 183 -21.42 12.85 -19.48
C ALA A 183 -22.68 13.64 -19.88
N ASN A 184 -23.86 13.01 -19.85
CA ASN A 184 -25.13 13.67 -20.13
C ASN A 184 -25.61 14.53 -18.95
N ALA A 185 -25.34 14.11 -17.70
CA ALA A 185 -25.62 14.91 -16.51
C ALA A 185 -24.76 16.19 -16.47
N GLU A 186 -23.49 16.09 -16.87
CA GLU A 186 -22.57 17.23 -16.93
C GLU A 186 -23.01 18.27 -17.96
N LYS A 187 -23.47 17.84 -19.15
CA LYS A 187 -24.02 18.72 -20.21
C LYS A 187 -25.35 19.41 -19.86
N LYS A 188 -26.05 18.94 -18.83
CA LYS A 188 -27.37 19.46 -18.41
C LYS A 188 -27.27 20.41 -17.20
N GLY A 189 -26.08 20.49 -16.60
CA GLY A 189 -25.75 21.35 -15.45
C GLY A 189 -25.04 22.66 -15.82
N GLU A 190 -24.65 22.84 -17.08
CA GLU A 190 -24.32 24.13 -17.71
C GLU A 190 -25.56 24.78 -18.35
#